data_AF-A0A958PIL1-F1
#
_entry.id   AF-A0A958PIL1-F1
#
_cell.length_a   1.000
_cell.length_b   1.000
_cell.length_c   1.000
_cell.angle_alpha   90.00
_cell.angle_beta   90.00
_cell.angle_gamma   90.00
#
_symmetry.space_group_name_H-M   'P 1'
#
loop_
_entity.id
_entity.type
_entity.pdbx_description
1 polymer ?
#
loop_
_entity_poly.entity_id
_entity_poly.type
_entity_poly.pdbx_seq_one_letter_code
_entity_poly.pdbx_strand_id
1 'polypeptide(L)' 'KCPCHGSGFYKTGINFEGPAPRPLERFKIGLSEDGQIFVDKNKKYQQEKGEWDDPDSFLELA' A
#
# COMPACT_ATOMS: atom_id res chain seq x y z
N LYS A 1 -13.69 1.01 0.74
CA LYS A 1 -14.57 -0.08 0.26
C LYS A 1 -14.60 -0.05 -1.26
N CYS A 2 -14.44 -1.19 -1.93
CA CYS A 2 -14.47 -1.30 -3.38
C CYS A 2 -15.92 -1.19 -3.90
N PRO A 3 -16.23 -0.29 -4.84
CA PRO A 3 -17.59 -0.08 -5.31
C PRO A 3 -18.14 -1.23 -6.18
N CYS A 4 -17.28 -2.09 -6.73
CA CYS A 4 -17.72 -3.17 -7.63
C CYS A 4 -18.41 -4.31 -6.87
N HIS A 5 -17.76 -4.84 -5.83
CA HIS A 5 -18.24 -6.03 -5.10
C HIS A 5 -18.15 -5.87 -3.57
N GLY A 6 -17.94 -4.65 -3.08
CA GLY A 6 -18.01 -4.37 -1.64
C GLY A 6 -16.80 -4.80 -0.81
N SER A 7 -15.64 -5.14 -1.41
CA SER A 7 -14.45 -5.49 -0.64
C SER A 7 -14.02 -4.36 0.30
N GLY A 8 -13.79 -4.67 1.57
CA GLY A 8 -13.35 -3.72 2.60
C GLY A 8 -11.88 -3.91 2.95
N PHE A 9 -11.22 -2.80 3.24
CA PHE A 9 -9.80 -2.74 3.60
C PHE A 9 -9.62 -1.78 4.76
N TYR A 10 -8.79 -2.14 5.75
CA TYR A 10 -8.33 -1.21 6.78
C TYR A 10 -7.51 -0.09 6.14
N LYS A 11 -7.25 1.01 6.88
CA LYS A 11 -6.36 2.09 6.40
C LYS A 11 -4.96 1.59 6.01
N THR A 12 -4.53 0.47 6.59
CA THR A 12 -3.26 -0.21 6.27
C THR A 12 -3.27 -0.92 4.92
N GLY A 13 -4.45 -1.18 4.32
CA GLY A 13 -4.61 -1.94 3.09
C GLY A 13 -4.91 -3.43 3.29
N ILE A 14 -4.95 -3.91 4.54
CA ILE A 14 -5.37 -5.28 4.87
C ILE A 14 -6.86 -5.46 4.55
N ASN A 15 -7.20 -6.48 3.77
CA ASN A 15 -8.58 -6.84 3.45
C ASN A 15 -9.31 -7.44 4.67
N PHE A 16 -10.59 -7.13 4.85
CA PHE A 16 -11.39 -7.65 5.98
C PHE A 16 -12.81 -8.09 5.61
N GLU A 17 -13.33 -7.71 4.45
CA GLU A 17 -14.65 -8.18 3.96
C GLU A 17 -14.67 -8.24 2.43
N GLY A 18 -15.61 -9.00 1.89
CA GLY A 18 -15.86 -9.12 0.44
C GLY A 18 -14.86 -10.03 -0.29
N PRO A 19 -14.94 -10.09 -1.63
CA PRO A 19 -14.26 -11.12 -2.42
C PRO A 19 -12.77 -10.84 -2.69
N ALA A 20 -12.17 -9.77 -2.13
CA ALA A 20 -10.76 -9.49 -2.36
C ALA A 20 -9.89 -10.56 -1.66
N PRO A 21 -9.06 -11.31 -2.40
CA PRO A 21 -8.39 -12.50 -1.86
C PRO A 21 -7.18 -12.19 -0.98
N ARG A 22 -6.67 -10.96 -1.00
CA ARG A 22 -5.44 -10.55 -0.33
C ARG A 22 -5.38 -9.04 -0.08
N PRO A 23 -4.43 -8.55 0.74
CA PRO A 23 -4.21 -7.12 0.95
C PRO A 23 -3.88 -6.36 -0.33
N LEU A 24 -4.00 -5.03 -0.27
CA LEU A 24 -3.57 -4.15 -1.35
C LEU A 24 -2.04 -4.19 -1.54
N GLU A 25 -1.59 -3.88 -2.76
CA GLU A 25 -0.17 -3.61 -3.01
C GLU A 25 0.22 -2.27 -2.38
N ARG A 26 1.42 -2.21 -1.79
CA ARG A 26 2.12 -0.92 -1.60
C ARG A 26 2.99 -0.65 -2.82
N PHE A 27 3.20 0.63 -3.12
CA PHE A 27 4.16 1.06 -4.13
C PHE A 27 5.33 1.74 -3.44
N LYS A 28 6.48 1.81 -4.12
CA LYS A 28 7.58 2.62 -3.61
C LYS A 28 7.13 4.07 -3.48
N ILE A 29 7.35 4.63 -2.30
CA ILE A 29 6.99 6.00 -1.94
C ILE A 29 8.20 6.70 -1.35
N GLY A 30 8.31 8.00 -1.57
CA GLY A 30 9.43 8.80 -1.05
C GLY A 30 9.10 10.28 -1.05
N LEU A 31 9.98 11.07 -0.42
CA LEU A 31 9.96 12.53 -0.49
C LEU A 31 11.02 13.00 -1.48
N SER A 32 10.59 13.88 -2.38
CA SER A 32 11.48 14.67 -3.23
C SER A 32 12.16 15.78 -2.42
N GLU A 33 13.23 16.36 -2.96
CA GLU A 33 13.99 17.43 -2.31
C GLU A 33 13.15 18.69 -2.01
N ASP A 34 12.08 18.91 -2.77
CA ASP A 34 11.13 20.00 -2.60
C ASP A 34 9.97 19.66 -1.63
N GLY A 35 10.03 18.50 -0.97
CA GLY A 35 9.03 18.04 -0.02
C GLY A 35 7.78 17.40 -0.64
N GLN A 36 7.74 17.24 -1.97
CA GLN A 36 6.63 16.52 -2.61
C GLN A 36 6.74 15.01 -2.41
N ILE A 37 5.61 14.34 -2.24
CA ILE A 37 5.54 12.88 -2.20
C ILE A 37 5.53 12.35 -3.63
N PHE A 38 6.46 11.44 -3.95
CA PHE A 38 6.42 10.68 -5.21
C PHE A 38 5.98 9.23 -4.97
N VAL A 39 5.39 8.62 -6.00
CA VAL A 39 5.01 7.20 -6.00
C VAL A 39 5.53 6.53 -7.26
N ASP A 40 6.44 5.57 -7.11
CA ASP A 40 6.94 4.76 -8.22
C ASP A 40 6.08 3.50 -8.40
N LYS A 41 5.28 3.50 -9.47
CA LYS A 41 4.35 2.40 -9.80
C LYS A 41 5.04 1.16 -10.39
N ASN A 42 6.34 1.24 -10.68
CA ASN A 42 7.11 0.11 -11.22
C ASN A 42 7.59 -0.84 -10.12
N LYS A 43 7.62 -0.39 -8.86
CA LYS A 43 8.02 -1.19 -7.70
C LYS A 43 6.84 -1.38 -6.76
N LYS A 44 6.47 -2.65 -6.55
CA LYS A 44 5.36 -3.08 -5.69
C LYS A 44 5.87 -3.90 -4.50
N TYR A 45 5.12 -3.87 -3.41
CA TYR A 45 5.39 -4.62 -2.18
C TYR A 45 4.11 -5.31 -1.69
N GLN A 46 4.21 -6.62 -1.49
CA GLN A 46 3.13 -7.52 -1.09
C GLN A 46 3.24 -7.88 0.40
N GLN A 47 2.12 -7.74 1.12
CA GLN A 47 2.07 -8.05 2.55
C GLN A 47 2.36 -9.54 2.81
N GLU A 48 1.79 -10.42 1.99
CA GLU A 48 1.92 -11.87 2.12
C GLU A 48 3.36 -12.39 1.93
N LYS A 49 4.23 -11.54 1.39
CA LYS A 49 5.67 -11.81 1.23
C LYS A 49 6.55 -11.14 2.30
N GLY A 50 5.96 -10.41 3.24
CA GLY A 50 6.70 -9.59 4.21
C GLY A 50 7.35 -8.34 3.61
N GLU A 51 7.02 -7.99 2.36
CA GLU A 51 7.67 -6.87 1.65
C GLU A 51 7.21 -5.49 2.17
N TRP A 52 6.20 -5.45 3.05
CA TRP A 52 5.75 -4.22 3.72
C TRP A 52 6.70 -3.71 4.80
N ASP A 53 7.65 -4.54 5.22
CA ASP A 53 8.72 -4.15 6.16
C ASP A 53 9.86 -3.41 5.45
N ASP A 54 9.85 -3.37 4.11
CA ASP A 54 10.79 -2.58 3.33
C ASP A 54 10.52 -1.09 3.57
N PRO A 55 11.54 -0.29 3.96
CA PRO A 55 11.37 1.13 4.25
C PRO A 55 10.94 1.95 3.02
N ASP A 56 11.17 1.45 1.81
CA ASP A 56 10.68 2.10 0.59
C ASP A 56 9.16 1.91 0.39
N SER A 57 8.52 1.02 1.15
CA SER A 57 7.08 0.73 1.02
C SER A 57 6.19 1.69 1.82
N PHE A 58 6.76 2.56 2.65
CA PHE A 58 6.02 3.54 3.46
C PHE A 58 6.83 4.83 3.68
N LEU A 59 6.16 5.88 4.16
CA LEU A 59 6.84 7.06 4.71
C LEU A 59 6.64 7.04 6.22
N GLU A 60 7.73 7.10 6.99
CA GLU A 60 7.66 7.39 8.41
C GLU A 60 7.33 8.87 8.58
N LEU A 61 6.28 9.16 9.36
CA LEU A 61 6.04 10.51 9.84
C LEU A 61 6.95 10.72 11.04
N ALA A 62 7.84 11.70 10.93
CA ALA A 62 8.67 12.18 12.04
C ALA A 62 7.82 12.75 13.19
#